data_AF-A0ABD2MTR8-F1
#
_entry.id   AF-A0ABD2MTR8-F1
#
_cell.length_a   1.000
_cell.length_b   1.000
_cell.length_c   1.000
_cell.angle_alpha   90.00
_cell.angle_beta   90.00
_cell.angle_gamma   90.00
#
_symmetry.space_group_name_H-M   'P 1'
#
loop_
_entity.id
_entity.type
_entity.pdbx_description
1 polymer ?
#
loop_
_entity_poly.entity_id
_entity_poly.type
_entity_poly.pdbx_seq_one_letter_code
_entity_poly.pdbx_strand_id
1 'polypeptide(L)'
;MHCKVYRNLLKISFQYFLYLQSYNKSLMKHGKRDDEVRHIGDLGNILSNEEKKAEESFFDKHISFKGETNIIGKVLVVHADADDYGRGTFADSPITGNSGEKIACGIIERSSSPRHLATVLAIFLPILILTIRN
;
A
#
# COMPACT_ATOMS: atom_id res chain seq x y z
N MET A 1 4.12 -4.81 8.29
CA MET A 1 3.05 -5.52 7.58
C MET A 1 3.56 -6.92 7.24
N HIS A 2 2.97 -7.97 7.81
CA HIS A 2 3.27 -9.35 7.42
C HIS A 2 2.27 -9.75 6.33
N CYS A 3 2.69 -9.77 5.07
CA CYS A 3 1.89 -10.24 3.95
C CYS A 3 2.41 -11.63 3.54
N LYS A 4 1.52 -12.62 3.43
CA LYS A 4 1.88 -13.91 2.82
C LYS A 4 1.80 -13.73 1.31
N VAL A 5 2.95 -13.72 0.65
CA VAL A 5 3.02 -13.60 -0.81
C VAL A 5 2.90 -14.99 -1.43
N TYR A 6 1.81 -15.21 -2.17
CA TYR A 6 1.51 -16.50 -2.80
C TYR A 6 1.91 -16.55 -4.27
N ARG A 7 2.07 -15.40 -4.93
CA ARG A 7 2.41 -15.27 -6.36
C ARG A 7 3.59 -14.33 -6.55
N ASN A 8 4.28 -14.50 -7.67
CA ASN A 8 5.52 -13.77 -7.93
C ASN A 8 5.27 -12.30 -8.32
N LEU A 9 4.09 -11.98 -8.85
CA LEU A 9 3.71 -10.63 -9.29
C LEU A 9 2.40 -10.24 -8.61
N LEU A 10 2.42 -9.12 -7.89
CA LEU A 10 1.30 -8.63 -7.09
C LEU A 10 1.01 -7.17 -7.41
N LYS A 11 -0.25 -6.74 -7.39
CA LYS A 11 -0.58 -5.31 -7.45
C LYS A 11 -0.45 -4.63 -6.10
N ILE A 12 0.02 -3.39 -6.09
CA ILE A 12 -0.15 -2.44 -4.98
C ILE A 12 -1.01 -1.24 -5.39
N SER A 13 -1.87 -0.81 -4.47
CA SER A 13 -2.72 0.37 -4.71
C SER A 13 -3.19 1.02 -3.42
N PHE A 14 -3.60 2.28 -3.48
CA PHE A 14 -4.29 2.94 -2.38
C PHE A 14 -5.80 2.85 -2.51
N GLN A 15 -6.46 2.36 -1.46
CA GLN A 15 -7.91 2.40 -1.34
C GLN A 15 -8.37 3.84 -1.00
N TYR A 16 -9.55 4.23 -1.47
CA TYR A 16 -10.25 5.49 -1.13
C TYR A 16 -9.67 6.78 -1.75
N PHE A 17 -9.46 6.77 -3.07
CA PHE A 17 -9.30 7.99 -3.90
C PHE A 17 -10.56 8.36 -4.70
N LEU A 18 -11.70 7.75 -4.37
CA LEU A 18 -12.95 7.80 -5.14
C LEU A 18 -13.46 9.22 -5.40
N TYR A 19 -13.32 10.12 -4.43
CA TYR A 19 -13.84 11.49 -4.55
C TYR A 19 -13.13 12.31 -5.63
N LEU A 20 -11.79 12.23 -5.70
CA LEU A 20 -11.00 12.96 -6.69
C LEU A 20 -11.17 12.41 -8.10
N GLN A 21 -11.31 11.09 -8.21
CA GLN A 21 -11.58 10.42 -9.49
C GLN A 21 -12.93 10.80 -10.07
N SER A 22 -13.96 10.94 -9.22
CA SER A 22 -15.30 11.33 -9.68
C SER A 22 -15.36 12.74 -10.26
N TYR A 23 -14.48 13.65 -9.85
CA TYR A 23 -14.45 15.03 -10.35
C TYR A 23 -13.73 15.15 -11.70
N ASN A 24 -12.75 14.27 -11.96
CA ASN A 24 -12.02 14.24 -13.23
C ASN A 24 -12.24 12.90 -13.95
N LYS A 25 -13.15 12.89 -14.95
CA LYS A 25 -13.55 11.70 -15.71
C LYS A 25 -12.38 10.92 -16.33
N SER A 26 -11.25 11.57 -16.64
CA SER A 26 -10.07 10.83 -17.13
C SER A 26 -9.47 9.95 -16.04
N LEU A 27 -9.45 10.41 -14.78
CA LEU A 27 -8.95 9.67 -13.61
C LEU A 27 -9.88 8.54 -13.14
N MET A 28 -10.98 8.25 -13.86
CA MET A 28 -11.82 7.09 -13.57
C MET A 28 -11.29 5.80 -14.21
N LYS A 29 -10.38 5.89 -15.18
CA LYS A 29 -9.77 4.71 -15.78
C LYS A 29 -8.55 4.27 -14.97
N HIS A 30 -8.53 2.98 -14.68
CA HIS A 30 -7.37 2.31 -14.12
C HIS A 30 -6.21 2.31 -15.13
N GLY A 31 -4.97 2.41 -14.65
CA GLY A 31 -3.79 2.46 -15.50
C GLY A 31 -2.50 2.07 -14.78
N LYS A 32 -1.41 2.03 -15.55
CA LYS A 32 -0.07 1.81 -15.02
C LYS A 32 0.41 3.06 -14.29
N ARG A 33 1.34 2.90 -13.34
CA ARG A 33 1.97 3.98 -12.58
C ARG A 33 2.45 5.14 -13.48
N ASP A 34 3.02 4.85 -14.63
CA ASP A 34 3.62 5.89 -15.49
C ASP A 34 2.62 6.51 -16.51
N ASP A 35 1.39 5.99 -16.56
CA ASP A 35 0.38 6.51 -17.48
C ASP A 35 -0.10 7.91 -17.04
N GLU A 36 -0.36 8.79 -18.01
CA GLU A 36 -0.95 10.11 -17.72
C GLU A 36 -2.38 10.02 -17.18
N VAL A 37 -3.09 8.97 -17.62
CA VAL A 37 -4.48 8.69 -17.25
C VAL A 37 -4.48 7.39 -16.46
N ARG A 38 -4.64 7.51 -15.13
CA ARG A 38 -4.68 6.41 -14.17
C ARG A 38 -5.46 6.83 -12.93
N HIS A 39 -5.78 5.88 -12.05
CA HIS A 39 -6.17 6.26 -10.70
C HIS A 39 -4.96 6.84 -9.96
N ILE A 40 -5.20 7.84 -9.10
CA ILE A 40 -4.14 8.40 -8.23
C ILE A 40 -3.52 7.28 -7.38
N GLY A 41 -4.33 6.35 -6.90
CA GLY A 41 -3.91 5.22 -6.08
C GLY A 41 -3.28 4.04 -6.84
N ASP A 42 -3.16 4.09 -8.17
CA ASP A 42 -2.55 2.99 -8.95
C ASP A 42 -1.03 3.04 -8.86
N LEU A 43 -0.45 2.09 -8.13
CA LEU A 43 0.99 1.96 -8.02
C LEU A 43 1.53 0.81 -8.86
N GLY A 44 0.68 0.02 -9.50
CA GLY A 44 1.07 -1.07 -10.40
C GLY A 44 1.58 -2.31 -9.67
N ASN A 45 2.41 -3.09 -10.36
CA ASN A 45 2.90 -4.38 -9.86
C ASN A 45 4.21 -4.27 -9.07
N ILE A 46 4.39 -5.21 -8.14
CA ILE A 46 5.63 -5.50 -7.41
C ILE A 46 6.01 -6.96 -7.64
N LEU A 47 7.32 -7.23 -7.71
CA LEU A 47 7.83 -8.60 -7.86
C LEU A 47 8.28 -9.15 -6.51
N SER A 48 7.81 -10.35 -6.16
CA SER A 48 8.36 -11.09 -5.03
C SER A 48 9.42 -12.09 -5.48
N ASN A 49 10.49 -12.21 -4.72
CA ASN A 49 11.55 -13.18 -4.92
C ASN A 49 11.14 -14.61 -4.49
N GLU A 50 12.06 -15.56 -4.64
CA GLU A 50 11.88 -16.96 -4.27
C GLU A 50 11.55 -17.16 -2.78
N GLU A 51 12.01 -16.25 -1.91
CA GLU A 51 11.70 -16.22 -0.47
C GLU A 51 10.36 -15.57 -0.14
N LYS A 52 9.53 -15.23 -1.14
CA LYS A 52 8.23 -14.55 -0.97
C LYS A 52 8.35 -13.17 -0.32
N LYS A 53 9.46 -12.48 -0.57
CA LYS A 53 9.70 -11.08 -0.18
C LYS A 53 9.67 -10.19 -1.41
N ALA A 54 9.08 -9.01 -1.30
CA ALA A 54 9.13 -7.98 -2.33
C ALA A 54 9.83 -6.75 -1.76
N GLU A 55 10.84 -6.27 -2.46
CA GLU A 55 11.57 -5.05 -2.14
C GLU A 55 11.56 -4.15 -3.37
N GLU A 56 10.90 -3.00 -3.24
CA GLU A 56 10.61 -2.12 -4.36
C GLU A 56 10.83 -0.68 -3.95
N SER A 57 11.46 0.09 -4.83
CA SER A 57 11.66 1.53 -4.66
C SER A 57 11.22 2.23 -5.92
N PHE A 58 10.35 3.21 -5.77
CA PHE A 58 9.81 3.96 -6.90
C PHE A 58 9.45 5.39 -6.52
N PHE A 59 9.36 6.22 -7.55
CA PHE A 59 8.83 7.57 -7.45
C PHE A 59 7.43 7.63 -8.06
N ASP A 60 6.55 8.45 -7.48
CA ASP A 60 5.21 8.68 -7.97
C ASP A 60 4.88 10.18 -7.90
N LYS A 61 4.44 10.75 -9.02
CA LYS A 61 4.17 12.20 -9.15
C LYS A 61 2.73 12.59 -8.80
N HIS A 62 1.82 11.62 -8.64
CA HIS A 62 0.39 11.87 -8.45
C HIS A 62 0.00 11.82 -6.97
N ILE A 63 0.64 10.95 -6.18
CA ILE A 63 0.44 10.89 -4.74
C ILE A 63 1.25 11.96 -4.01
N SER A 64 0.76 12.38 -2.84
CA SER A 64 1.43 13.36 -1.99
C SER A 64 1.24 13.00 -0.52
N PHE A 65 2.01 13.63 0.38
CA PHE A 65 1.82 13.54 1.84
C PHE A 65 1.01 14.71 2.41
N LYS A 66 0.46 15.57 1.52
CA LYS A 66 -0.34 16.77 1.82
C LYS A 66 -1.31 17.08 0.67
N GLY A 67 -2.28 17.94 0.92
CA GLY A 67 -3.24 18.41 -0.10
C GLY A 67 -4.26 17.34 -0.49
N GLU A 68 -4.86 17.50 -1.66
CA GLU A 68 -5.96 16.64 -2.11
C GLU A 68 -5.51 15.20 -2.33
N THR A 69 -4.36 14.97 -2.95
CA THR A 69 -3.82 13.62 -3.21
C THR A 69 -3.06 13.01 -2.03
N ASN A 70 -3.31 13.51 -0.81
CA ASN A 70 -2.65 13.04 0.42
C ASN A 70 -2.90 11.55 0.68
N ILE A 71 -1.84 10.76 0.88
CA ILE A 71 -1.91 9.34 1.25
C ILE A 71 -1.83 9.05 2.75
N ILE A 72 -1.47 10.04 3.59
CA ILE A 72 -1.45 9.85 5.05
C ILE A 72 -2.86 9.55 5.56
N GLY A 73 -3.01 8.48 6.34
CA GLY A 73 -4.27 7.95 6.85
C GLY A 73 -5.03 7.07 5.85
N LYS A 74 -4.51 6.89 4.63
CA LYS A 74 -5.10 5.99 3.64
C LYS A 74 -4.52 4.58 3.73
N VAL A 75 -5.23 3.62 3.14
CA VAL A 75 -4.88 2.21 3.18
C VAL A 75 -4.13 1.82 1.92
N LEU A 76 -2.89 1.35 2.08
CA LEU A 76 -2.17 0.60 1.05
C LEU A 76 -2.72 -0.83 1.02
N VAL A 77 -3.01 -1.33 -0.17
CA VAL A 77 -3.54 -2.68 -0.40
C VAL A 77 -2.64 -3.41 -1.36
N VAL A 78 -2.34 -4.67 -1.04
CA VAL A 78 -1.66 -5.63 -1.90
C VAL A 78 -2.71 -6.62 -2.41
N HIS A 79 -2.78 -6.84 -3.72
CA HIS A 79 -3.69 -7.81 -4.32
C HIS A 79 -2.98 -9.10 -4.74
N ALA A 80 -3.74 -10.18 -4.85
CA ALA A 80 -3.25 -11.53 -5.10
C ALA A 80 -2.63 -11.70 -6.49
N ASP A 81 -3.17 -10.98 -7.48
CA ASP A 81 -2.85 -11.17 -8.88
C ASP A 81 -2.17 -9.95 -9.48
N ALA A 82 -1.56 -10.19 -10.64
CA ALA A 82 -0.93 -9.14 -11.41
C ALA A 82 -1.98 -8.16 -11.95
N ASP A 83 -1.64 -6.88 -11.83
CA ASP A 83 -2.32 -5.80 -12.50
C ASP A 83 -2.13 -5.89 -14.02
N ASP A 84 -3.22 -5.94 -14.78
CA ASP A 84 -3.23 -5.87 -16.24
C ASP A 84 -3.19 -4.44 -16.79
N TYR A 85 -3.15 -3.45 -15.90
CA TYR A 85 -3.07 -2.02 -16.15
C TYR A 85 -4.24 -1.46 -16.96
N GLY A 86 -5.41 -2.09 -16.88
CA GLY A 86 -6.61 -1.65 -17.58
C GLY A 86 -6.63 -2.01 -19.06
N ARG A 87 -5.72 -2.88 -19.48
CA ARG A 87 -5.50 -3.27 -20.88
C ARG A 87 -5.89 -4.72 -21.15
N GLY A 88 -6.46 -5.40 -20.16
CA GLY A 88 -6.98 -6.77 -20.28
C GLY A 88 -8.31 -6.83 -21.04
N THR A 89 -8.75 -8.06 -21.31
CA THR A 89 -10.02 -8.34 -22.02
C THR A 89 -11.22 -8.43 -21.07
N PHE A 90 -10.99 -8.43 -19.76
CA PHE A 90 -12.05 -8.53 -18.75
C PHE A 90 -12.74 -7.18 -18.54
N ALA A 91 -14.05 -7.22 -18.27
CA ALA A 91 -14.85 -6.00 -18.03
C ALA A 91 -14.32 -5.16 -16.85
N ASP A 92 -13.75 -5.81 -15.85
CA ASP A 92 -13.21 -5.16 -14.64
C ASP A 92 -11.79 -4.64 -14.80
N SER A 93 -11.11 -4.95 -15.91
CA SER A 93 -9.76 -4.48 -16.23
C SER A 93 -9.66 -2.94 -16.17
N PRO A 94 -10.46 -2.15 -16.91
CA PRO A 94 -10.39 -0.69 -16.87
C PRO A 94 -10.78 -0.06 -15.52
N ILE A 95 -11.30 -0.85 -14.57
CA ILE A 95 -11.76 -0.39 -13.26
C ILE A 95 -10.75 -0.76 -12.17
N THR A 96 -10.23 -1.98 -12.18
CA THR A 96 -9.45 -2.55 -11.07
C THR A 96 -8.13 -3.16 -11.49
N GLY A 97 -7.85 -3.28 -12.79
CA GLY A 97 -6.68 -3.98 -13.28
C GLY A 97 -6.76 -5.51 -13.16
N ASN A 98 -7.97 -6.04 -12.91
CA ASN A 98 -8.25 -7.47 -12.75
C ASN A 98 -7.29 -8.19 -11.78
N SER A 99 -6.95 -7.55 -10.66
CA SER A 99 -5.82 -7.97 -9.81
C SER A 99 -6.21 -8.91 -8.67
N GLY A 100 -7.41 -9.48 -8.73
CA GLY A 100 -7.87 -10.50 -7.79
C GLY A 100 -8.15 -9.98 -6.38
N GLU A 101 -8.02 -10.87 -5.40
CA GLU A 101 -8.37 -10.60 -4.01
C GLU A 101 -7.34 -9.73 -3.28
N LYS A 102 -7.78 -9.03 -2.23
CA LYS A 102 -6.90 -8.21 -1.37
C LYS A 102 -6.25 -9.11 -0.31
N ILE A 103 -4.96 -9.39 -0.46
CA ILE A 103 -4.24 -10.34 0.40
C ILE A 103 -3.59 -9.70 1.63
N ALA A 104 -3.38 -8.38 1.59
CA ALA A 104 -2.91 -7.62 2.75
C ALA A 104 -3.22 -6.14 2.61
N CYS A 105 -3.35 -5.45 3.74
CA CYS A 105 -3.55 -4.01 3.78
C CYS A 105 -2.85 -3.37 5.00
N GLY A 106 -2.56 -2.07 4.91
CA GLY A 106 -1.99 -1.30 6.01
C GLY A 106 -2.26 0.19 5.86
N ILE A 107 -2.42 0.90 6.98
CA ILE A 107 -2.61 2.34 7.01
C ILE A 107 -1.24 3.04 6.89
N ILE A 108 -1.15 4.08 6.07
CA ILE A 108 0.02 4.95 6.05
C ILE A 108 -0.09 5.96 7.17
N GLU A 109 0.92 5.99 8.03
CA GLU A 109 1.06 6.99 9.08
C GLU A 109 2.36 7.77 8.90
N ARG A 110 2.43 8.95 9.53
CA ARG A 110 3.70 9.69 9.56
C ARG A 110 4.69 8.91 10.41
N SER A 111 5.90 8.73 9.89
CA SER A 111 7.00 8.26 10.72
C SER A 111 7.33 9.37 11.74
N SER A 112 6.95 9.16 13.00
CA SER A 112 7.50 9.94 14.11
C SER A 112 8.86 9.34 14.46
N SER A 113 9.99 10.00 14.17
CA SER A 113 11.29 9.59 14.73
C SER A 113 12.02 10.78 15.36
N PRO A 114 12.70 10.60 16.52
CA PRO A 114 13.34 9.36 17.00
C PRO A 114 12.93 8.83 18.40
N ARG A 115 11.86 9.33 19.05
CA ARG A 115 11.69 9.27 20.53
C ARG A 115 10.43 8.59 21.13
N HIS A 116 9.66 7.79 20.41
CA HIS A 116 8.54 7.06 21.05
C HIS A 116 8.93 5.79 21.84
N LEU A 117 10.22 5.42 21.87
CA LEU A 117 10.75 4.38 22.77
C LEU A 117 11.27 4.90 24.12
N ALA A 118 11.10 6.19 24.45
CA ALA A 118 11.07 6.56 25.86
C ALA A 118 9.90 5.88 26.61
N THR A 119 8.89 5.38 25.87
CA THR A 119 7.76 4.61 26.40
C THR A 119 8.08 3.11 26.56
N VAL A 120 9.04 2.53 25.81
CA VAL A 120 9.47 1.13 26.03
C VAL A 120 10.29 0.96 27.31
N LEU A 121 10.86 2.04 27.86
CA LEU A 121 11.35 2.05 29.25
C LEU A 121 10.27 1.63 30.26
N ALA A 122 8.98 1.80 29.97
CA ALA A 122 7.89 1.39 30.87
C ALA A 122 7.54 -0.12 30.80
N ILE A 123 7.95 -0.84 29.75
CA ILE A 123 7.64 -2.28 29.60
C ILE A 123 8.74 -3.16 30.23
N PHE A 124 9.97 -2.64 30.34
CA PHE A 124 11.09 -3.35 30.98
C PHE A 124 11.19 -3.10 32.50
N LEU A 125 10.59 -2.03 33.04
CA LEU A 125 10.58 -1.78 34.48
C LEU A 125 9.80 -2.83 35.33
N PRO A 126 8.66 -3.42 34.90
CA PRO A 126 7.99 -4.44 35.69
C PRO A 126 8.68 -5.82 35.63
N ILE A 127 9.49 -6.10 34.60
CA ILE A 127 10.15 -7.41 34.44
C ILE A 127 11.41 -7.52 35.33
N LEU A 128 12.11 -6.42 35.62
CA LEU A 128 13.34 -6.46 36.43
C LEU A 128 13.10 -6.41 37.96
N ILE A 129 11.91 -5.98 38.41
CA ILE A 129 11.57 -5.93 39.85
C ILE A 129 11.04 -7.27 40.37
N LEU A 130 10.61 -8.19 39.49
CA LEU A 130 10.03 -9.48 39.89
C LEU A 130 11.04 -10.64 40.04
N THR A 131 12.33 -10.45 39.72
CA THR A 131 13.37 -11.49 39.87
C THR A 131 14.29 -11.31 41.07
N ILE A 132 14.02 -10.35 41.96
CA ILE A 132 14.66 -10.29 43.28
C ILE A 132 13.61 -10.58 44.36
N ARG A 133 13.39 -11.86 44.65
CA ARG A 133 12.85 -12.33 45.94
C ARG A 133 13.10 -13.84 46.09
N ASN A 134 14.11 -14.12 46.94
CA ASN A 134 14.53 -15.36 47.58
C ASN A 134 14.63 -16.63 46.74
#